data_AF-A0ABD3MFM7-F1
#
_entry.id   AF-A0ABD3MFM7-F1
#
_cell.length_a   1.000
_cell.length_b   1.000
_cell.length_c   1.000
_cell.angle_alpha   90.00
_cell.angle_beta   90.00
_cell.angle_gamma   90.00
#
_symmetry.space_group_name_H-M   'P 1'
#
loop_
_entity.id
_entity.type
_entity.pdbx_description
1 polymer ?
#
loop_
_entity_poly.entity_id
_entity_poly.type
_entity_poly.pdbx_seq_one_letter_code
_entity_poly.pdbx_strand_id
1 'polypeptide(L)'
;MVFLINSICKRSTGAIPDGVKVVVVGGGAAGVELCFAIRARWNALLDSKLSITLIDSNSMLLPSETSACRLALKYVMKKYGIEVLRNLVVDEVTRSHICVRSNSNNSRGQTENIPYTHCIWATGAEAHQLSWDLHKQCGLDVSDRGWIRVNQKLQSTSHPSVFAAGDCCEMVTEIGRSPPKAGVYAVRSGPILIENLTRYLNMMFHSDTKEGGIPEDLVTYHPQDDFLKLLTCGDGTALGFRFGIPFYGKWVWKLKEHIDTMFMDLFDVNTLSKSATSAKEDNNQDIVGKSSLDTSQYDAHEASVERMNEDSAGKYLLRRDEGVDYQSAWAVLREMMADEEYREEVLSAIHRSSDVWW
;
A
#
# COMPACT_ATOMS: atom_id res chain seq x y z
N MET A 1 -11.33 11.03 4.95
CA MET A 1 -12.37 9.96 5.05
C MET A 1 -13.63 10.40 5.81
N VAL A 2 -13.52 11.08 6.97
CA VAL A 2 -14.67 11.53 7.79
C VAL A 2 -15.64 12.49 7.05
N PHE A 3 -15.12 13.38 6.19
CA PHE A 3 -15.95 14.31 5.42
C PHE A 3 -16.78 13.64 4.30
N LEU A 4 -16.27 12.56 3.69
CA LEU A 4 -17.00 11.81 2.67
C LEU A 4 -18.21 11.11 3.30
N ILE A 5 -18.02 10.53 4.49
CA ILE A 5 -19.05 9.77 5.23
C ILE A 5 -20.20 10.66 5.71
N ASN A 6 -19.92 11.87 6.22
CA ASN A 6 -20.96 12.78 6.70
C ASN A 6 -21.79 13.44 5.57
N SER A 7 -21.19 13.67 4.40
CA SER A 7 -21.90 14.18 3.23
C SER A 7 -22.87 13.14 2.65
N ILE A 8 -22.47 11.87 2.68
CA ILE A 8 -23.30 10.74 2.24
C ILE A 8 -24.55 10.60 3.12
N CYS A 9 -24.42 10.67 4.45
CA CYS A 9 -25.58 10.57 5.35
C CYS A 9 -26.62 11.69 5.15
N LYS A 10 -26.23 12.90 4.70
CA LYS A 10 -27.15 14.01 4.46
C LYS A 10 -28.00 13.87 3.19
N ARG A 11 -27.59 13.05 2.22
CA ARG A 11 -28.44 12.71 1.05
C ARG A 11 -29.46 11.62 1.34
N SER A 12 -29.41 11.00 2.52
CA SER A 12 -30.20 9.81 2.88
C SER A 12 -31.35 10.08 3.86
N THR A 13 -31.66 11.35 4.16
CA THR A 13 -32.79 11.70 5.08
C THR A 13 -34.16 11.61 4.41
N GLY A 14 -34.22 11.45 3.09
CA GLY A 14 -35.41 10.94 2.42
C GLY A 14 -35.36 9.41 2.41
N ALA A 15 -36.45 8.74 2.77
CA ALA A 15 -36.54 7.28 2.66
C ALA A 15 -36.10 6.85 1.25
N ILE A 16 -35.00 6.09 1.13
CA ILE A 16 -34.58 5.50 -0.14
C ILE A 16 -35.39 4.20 -0.27
N PRO A 17 -36.46 4.17 -1.09
CA PRO A 17 -37.40 3.05 -1.10
C PRO A 17 -36.73 1.74 -1.50
N ASP A 18 -35.70 1.83 -2.35
CA ASP A 18 -34.99 0.70 -2.96
C ASP A 18 -33.63 0.37 -2.31
N GLY A 19 -33.32 0.98 -1.16
CA GLY A 19 -32.06 0.80 -0.45
C GLY A 19 -30.85 1.56 -1.04
N VAL A 20 -29.72 1.49 -0.35
CA VAL A 20 -28.45 2.12 -0.72
C VAL A 20 -27.62 1.16 -1.55
N LYS A 21 -27.30 1.58 -2.77
CA LYS A 21 -26.42 0.88 -3.70
C LYS A 21 -25.09 1.60 -3.78
N VAL A 22 -24.03 1.00 -3.27
CA VAL A 22 -22.66 1.54 -3.35
C VAL A 22 -21.91 0.80 -4.44
N VAL A 23 -21.36 1.56 -5.38
CA VAL A 23 -20.42 1.04 -6.36
C VAL A 23 -19.03 1.59 -6.06
N VAL A 24 -18.06 0.69 -5.94
CA VAL A 24 -16.64 1.05 -5.79
C VAL A 24 -15.91 0.64 -7.06
N VAL A 25 -15.27 1.59 -7.73
CA VAL A 25 -14.53 1.35 -8.97
C VAL A 25 -13.04 1.25 -8.66
N GLY A 26 -12.44 0.10 -8.96
CA GLY A 26 -11.03 -0.22 -8.70
C GLY A 26 -10.86 -1.37 -7.71
N GLY A 27 -10.30 -2.47 -8.20
CA GLY A 27 -10.01 -3.72 -7.46
C GLY A 27 -8.64 -3.77 -6.79
N GLY A 28 -8.03 -2.61 -6.57
CA GLY A 28 -6.80 -2.45 -5.79
C GLY A 28 -7.07 -2.46 -4.27
N ALA A 29 -6.01 -2.37 -3.48
CA ALA A 29 -6.06 -2.39 -2.01
C ALA A 29 -7.06 -1.36 -1.44
N ALA A 30 -7.02 -0.11 -1.93
CA ALA A 30 -7.90 0.96 -1.47
C ALA A 30 -9.39 0.65 -1.73
N GLY A 31 -9.75 0.20 -2.94
CA GLY A 31 -11.14 -0.13 -3.26
C GLY A 31 -11.66 -1.31 -2.45
N VAL A 32 -10.81 -2.33 -2.24
CA VAL A 32 -11.09 -3.48 -1.37
C VAL A 32 -11.37 -3.04 0.08
N GLU A 33 -10.49 -2.25 0.68
CA GLU A 33 -10.67 -1.76 2.06
C GLU A 33 -11.91 -0.87 2.19
N LEU A 34 -12.17 0.00 1.20
CA LEU A 34 -13.36 0.86 1.20
C LEU A 34 -14.65 0.04 1.19
N CYS A 35 -14.73 -1.03 0.41
CA CYS A 35 -15.88 -1.94 0.43
C CYS A 35 -16.12 -2.52 1.82
N PHE A 36 -15.07 -3.01 2.49
CA PHE A 36 -15.20 -3.56 3.83
C PHE A 36 -15.57 -2.51 4.87
N ALA A 37 -14.89 -1.35 4.86
CA ALA A 37 -15.15 -0.26 5.78
C ALA A 37 -16.60 0.25 5.67
N ILE A 38 -17.14 0.36 4.45
CA ILE A 38 -18.53 0.75 4.21
C ILE A 38 -19.49 -0.32 4.71
N ARG A 39 -19.23 -1.60 4.39
CA ARG A 39 -20.04 -2.71 4.92
C ARG A 39 -20.07 -2.62 6.44
N ALA A 40 -18.93 -2.65 7.11
CA ALA A 40 -18.86 -2.63 8.57
C ALA A 40 -19.56 -1.40 9.18
N ARG A 41 -19.37 -0.21 8.61
CA ARG A 41 -19.93 1.04 9.15
C ARG A 41 -21.43 1.15 8.95
N TRP A 42 -21.97 0.70 7.82
CA TRP A 42 -23.38 0.89 7.49
C TRP A 42 -24.26 -0.36 7.70
N ASN A 43 -23.68 -1.53 7.96
CA ASN A 43 -24.46 -2.75 8.16
C ASN A 43 -25.49 -2.61 9.27
N ALA A 44 -25.11 -2.03 10.42
CA ALA A 44 -26.03 -1.83 11.55
C ALA A 44 -27.16 -0.81 11.26
N LEU A 45 -27.00 0.04 10.24
CA LEU A 45 -27.95 1.10 9.89
C LEU A 45 -28.92 0.67 8.78
N LEU A 46 -28.41 -0.11 7.82
CA LEU A 46 -29.12 -0.42 6.57
C LEU A 46 -29.36 -1.92 6.38
N ASP A 47 -28.47 -2.77 6.91
CA ASP A 47 -28.54 -4.23 6.82
C ASP A 47 -28.84 -4.71 5.38
N SER A 48 -29.95 -5.41 5.16
CA SER A 48 -30.43 -5.89 3.85
C SER A 48 -30.68 -4.78 2.82
N LYS A 49 -30.79 -3.52 3.23
CA LYS A 49 -30.93 -2.36 2.34
C LYS A 49 -29.58 -1.81 1.86
N LEU A 50 -28.46 -2.48 2.10
CA LEU A 50 -27.14 -2.10 1.61
C LEU A 50 -26.58 -3.14 0.62
N SER A 51 -26.45 -2.74 -0.64
CA SER A 51 -25.67 -3.49 -1.64
C SER A 51 -24.34 -2.78 -1.92
N ILE A 52 -23.26 -3.55 -2.01
CA ILE A 52 -21.93 -3.07 -2.33
C ILE A 52 -21.41 -3.90 -3.49
N THR A 53 -21.09 -3.23 -4.59
CA THR A 53 -20.54 -3.84 -5.80
C THR A 53 -19.18 -3.21 -6.09
N LEU A 54 -18.14 -4.04 -6.16
CA LEU A 54 -16.82 -3.64 -6.60
C LEU A 54 -16.68 -3.97 -8.09
N ILE A 55 -16.26 -2.98 -8.88
CA ILE A 55 -16.02 -3.12 -10.32
C ILE A 55 -14.52 -2.98 -10.58
N ASP A 56 -13.95 -3.92 -11.32
CA ASP A 56 -12.57 -3.84 -11.79
C ASP A 56 -12.44 -4.24 -13.25
N SER A 57 -11.54 -3.56 -13.97
CA SER A 57 -11.26 -3.85 -15.37
C SER A 57 -10.43 -5.12 -15.55
N ASN A 58 -9.71 -5.59 -14.52
CA ASN A 58 -8.90 -6.79 -14.63
C ASN A 58 -9.73 -8.05 -14.39
N SER A 59 -9.20 -9.17 -14.87
CA SER A 59 -9.77 -10.49 -14.62
C SER A 59 -9.57 -10.98 -13.19
N MET A 60 -8.69 -10.34 -12.42
CA MET A 60 -8.34 -10.69 -11.04
C MET A 60 -8.17 -9.43 -10.19
N LEU A 61 -8.71 -9.46 -8.96
CA LEU A 61 -8.37 -8.46 -7.94
C LEU A 61 -6.95 -8.72 -7.45
N LEU A 62 -6.22 -7.66 -7.12
CA LEU A 62 -4.83 -7.70 -6.65
C LEU A 62 -3.96 -8.66 -7.50
N PRO A 63 -3.77 -8.37 -8.80
CA PRO A 63 -3.12 -9.29 -9.73
C PRO A 63 -1.67 -9.64 -9.38
N SER A 64 -1.00 -8.80 -8.59
CA SER A 64 0.36 -9.04 -8.08
C SER A 64 0.42 -10.10 -6.97
N GLU A 65 -0.70 -10.45 -6.35
CA GLU A 65 -0.74 -11.41 -5.25
C GLU A 65 -0.77 -12.86 -5.73
N THR A 66 -0.52 -13.82 -4.83
CA THR A 66 -0.59 -15.25 -5.17
C THR A 66 -2.04 -15.74 -5.29
N SER A 67 -2.23 -16.92 -5.87
CA SER A 67 -3.57 -17.55 -5.93
C SER A 67 -4.16 -17.83 -4.55
N ALA A 68 -3.32 -18.18 -3.56
CA ALA A 68 -3.75 -18.38 -2.18
C ALA A 68 -4.29 -17.07 -1.57
N CYS A 69 -3.55 -15.97 -1.72
CA CYS A 69 -3.99 -14.64 -1.26
C CYS A 69 -5.30 -14.19 -1.92
N ARG A 70 -5.45 -14.42 -3.24
CA ARG A 70 -6.69 -14.10 -3.95
C ARG A 70 -7.87 -14.97 -3.53
N LEU A 71 -7.63 -16.24 -3.20
CA LEU A 71 -8.68 -17.13 -2.69
C LEU A 71 -9.17 -16.64 -1.32
N ALA A 72 -8.25 -16.27 -0.43
CA ALA A 72 -8.58 -15.67 0.85
C ALA A 72 -9.37 -14.37 0.68
N LEU A 73 -8.93 -13.47 -0.20
CA LEU A 73 -9.67 -12.25 -0.53
C LEU A 73 -11.10 -12.56 -1.01
N LYS A 74 -11.26 -13.53 -1.91
CA LYS A 74 -12.58 -13.94 -2.42
C LYS A 74 -13.47 -14.49 -1.30
N TYR A 75 -12.92 -15.30 -0.41
CA TYR A 75 -13.64 -15.81 0.75
C TYR A 75 -14.12 -14.67 1.64
N VAL A 76 -13.24 -13.74 1.99
CA VAL A 76 -13.56 -12.58 2.82
C VAL A 76 -14.59 -11.69 2.12
N MET A 77 -14.42 -11.34 0.85
CA MET A 77 -15.43 -10.59 0.07
C MET A 77 -16.81 -11.22 0.10
N LYS A 78 -16.88 -12.55 -0.08
CA LYS A 78 -18.15 -13.30 0.01
C LYS A 78 -18.73 -13.25 1.42
N LYS A 79 -17.90 -13.38 2.46
CA LYS A 79 -18.31 -13.26 3.87
C LYS A 79 -18.98 -11.91 4.16
N TYR A 80 -18.47 -10.81 3.58
CA TYR A 80 -19.04 -9.47 3.74
C TYR A 80 -20.18 -9.15 2.74
N GLY A 81 -20.60 -10.12 1.91
CA GLY A 81 -21.67 -9.92 0.93
C GLY A 81 -21.34 -8.80 -0.07
N ILE A 82 -20.08 -8.73 -0.52
CA ILE A 82 -19.63 -7.79 -1.55
C ILE A 82 -19.67 -8.49 -2.89
N GLU A 83 -20.42 -7.93 -3.83
CA GLU A 83 -20.43 -8.38 -5.22
C GLU A 83 -19.18 -7.88 -5.94
N VAL A 84 -18.56 -8.72 -6.75
CA VAL A 84 -17.34 -8.36 -7.50
C VAL A 84 -17.59 -8.61 -8.97
N LEU A 85 -17.61 -7.52 -9.74
CA LEU A 85 -17.70 -7.54 -11.19
C LEU A 85 -16.32 -7.26 -11.79
N ARG A 86 -15.86 -8.17 -12.66
CA ARG A 86 -14.51 -8.16 -13.25
C ARG A 86 -14.61 -8.08 -14.75
N ASN A 87 -13.50 -7.73 -15.40
CA ASN A 87 -13.45 -7.53 -16.85
C ASN A 87 -14.44 -6.46 -17.33
N LEU A 88 -14.73 -5.47 -16.49
CA LEU A 88 -15.63 -4.36 -16.81
C LEU A 88 -14.85 -3.05 -16.76
N VAL A 89 -14.73 -2.40 -17.91
CA VAL A 89 -14.18 -1.05 -18.01
C VAL A 89 -15.31 -0.06 -17.78
N VAL A 90 -15.08 0.90 -16.88
CA VAL A 90 -16.02 2.02 -16.69
C VAL A 90 -15.75 3.06 -17.78
N ASP A 91 -16.74 3.30 -18.64
CA ASP A 91 -16.65 4.28 -19.72
C ASP A 91 -17.17 5.66 -19.28
N GLU A 92 -18.23 5.70 -18.45
CA GLU A 92 -18.85 6.93 -17.99
C GLU A 92 -19.48 6.77 -16.60
N VAL A 93 -19.40 7.82 -15.76
CA VAL A 93 -20.14 7.92 -14.50
C VAL A 93 -21.15 9.05 -14.62
N THR A 94 -22.44 8.70 -14.67
CA THR A 94 -23.54 9.67 -14.69
C THR A 94 -24.05 9.94 -13.28
N ARG A 95 -25.09 10.77 -13.13
CA ARG A 95 -25.70 11.06 -11.82
C ARG A 95 -26.37 9.84 -11.15
N SER A 96 -26.80 8.84 -11.90
CA SER A 96 -27.63 7.73 -11.39
C SER A 96 -27.10 6.33 -11.69
N HIS A 97 -26.15 6.20 -12.62
CA HIS A 97 -25.60 4.91 -13.03
C HIS A 97 -24.18 5.05 -13.60
N ILE A 98 -23.44 3.95 -13.59
CA ILE A 98 -22.17 3.81 -14.29
C ILE A 98 -22.41 3.04 -15.58
N CYS A 99 -21.88 3.56 -16.69
CA CYS A 99 -21.82 2.87 -17.97
C CYS A 99 -20.55 2.03 -18.00
N VAL A 100 -20.70 0.72 -18.14
CA VAL A 100 -19.59 -0.23 -18.19
C VAL A 100 -19.59 -1.02 -19.48
N ARG A 101 -18.41 -1.46 -19.90
CA ARG A 101 -18.24 -2.29 -21.08
C ARG A 101 -17.36 -3.47 -20.73
N SER A 102 -17.79 -4.65 -21.16
CA SER A 102 -16.97 -5.86 -21.01
C SER A 102 -15.73 -5.76 -21.88
N ASN A 103 -14.55 -6.00 -21.28
CA ASN A 103 -13.29 -6.17 -22.00
C ASN A 103 -12.91 -7.65 -22.18
N SER A 104 -13.83 -8.58 -21.92
CA SER A 104 -13.65 -9.99 -22.25
C SER A 104 -13.67 -10.20 -23.76
N ASN A 105 -12.73 -11.01 -24.26
CA ASN A 105 -12.59 -11.35 -25.69
C ASN A 105 -13.87 -11.91 -26.34
N ASN A 106 -14.84 -12.37 -25.53
CA ASN A 106 -16.09 -12.98 -25.99
C ASN A 106 -17.29 -12.01 -25.99
N SER A 107 -17.11 -10.74 -25.64
CA SER A 107 -18.19 -9.77 -25.51
C SER A 107 -18.21 -8.78 -26.67
N ARG A 108 -19.33 -8.71 -27.41
CA ARG A 108 -19.55 -7.70 -28.46
C ARG A 108 -19.80 -6.31 -27.85
N GLY A 109 -18.77 -5.65 -27.31
CA GLY A 109 -18.75 -4.21 -27.01
C GLY A 109 -19.98 -3.59 -26.34
N GLN A 110 -20.83 -4.38 -25.68
CA GLN A 110 -22.13 -3.95 -25.23
C GLN A 110 -21.93 -3.17 -23.94
N THR A 111 -22.42 -1.94 -23.94
CA THR A 111 -22.45 -1.09 -22.75
C THR A 111 -23.62 -1.53 -21.87
N GLU A 112 -23.34 -1.77 -20.59
CA GLU A 112 -24.30 -2.06 -19.54
C GLU A 112 -24.36 -0.89 -18.56
N ASN A 113 -25.53 -0.63 -17.99
CA ASN A 113 -25.72 0.43 -17.00
C ASN A 113 -25.91 -0.18 -15.61
N ILE A 114 -25.01 0.15 -14.68
CA ILE A 114 -25.08 -0.28 -13.28
C ILE A 114 -25.61 0.88 -12.43
N PRO A 115 -26.85 0.79 -11.91
CA PRO A 115 -27.42 1.87 -11.10
C PRO A 115 -26.75 1.94 -9.73
N TYR A 116 -26.55 3.17 -9.24
CA TYR A 116 -25.95 3.39 -7.93
C TYR A 116 -26.61 4.57 -7.20
N THR A 117 -26.46 4.58 -5.88
CA THR A 117 -26.76 5.75 -5.03
C THR A 117 -25.48 6.48 -4.64
N HIS A 118 -24.40 5.74 -4.43
CA HIS A 118 -23.06 6.25 -4.17
C HIS A 118 -22.04 5.55 -5.08
N CYS A 119 -21.20 6.33 -5.73
CA CYS A 119 -20.07 5.85 -6.53
C CYS A 119 -18.79 6.34 -5.86
N ILE A 120 -17.84 5.43 -5.64
CA ILE A 120 -16.52 5.72 -5.07
C ILE A 120 -15.47 5.32 -6.10
N TRP A 121 -14.65 6.29 -6.49
CA TRP A 121 -13.56 6.10 -7.45
C TRP A 121 -12.27 5.79 -6.70
N ALA A 122 -11.78 4.57 -6.81
CA ALA A 122 -10.60 4.04 -6.13
C ALA A 122 -9.68 3.29 -7.11
N THR A 123 -9.51 3.85 -8.32
CA THR A 123 -8.63 3.31 -9.35
C THR A 123 -7.15 3.63 -9.05
N GLY A 124 -6.24 3.16 -9.92
CA GLY A 124 -4.81 3.41 -9.78
C GLY A 124 -4.45 4.90 -9.74
N ALA A 125 -3.29 5.19 -9.14
CA ALA A 125 -2.73 6.54 -9.08
C ALA A 125 -2.42 7.07 -10.49
N GLU A 126 -2.54 8.39 -10.64
CA GLU A 126 -2.14 9.13 -11.83
C GLU A 126 -1.03 10.11 -11.47
N ALA A 127 -0.20 10.46 -12.46
CA ALA A 127 0.81 11.48 -12.29
C ALA A 127 0.17 12.86 -12.08
N HIS A 128 0.81 13.69 -11.26
CA HIS A 128 0.33 15.04 -10.98
C HIS A 128 0.56 15.97 -12.18
N GLN A 129 -0.41 16.82 -12.53
CA GLN A 129 -0.32 17.73 -13.70
C GLN A 129 0.97 18.55 -13.76
N LEU A 130 1.50 18.94 -12.59
CA LEU A 130 2.79 19.65 -12.46
C LEU A 130 3.94 18.99 -13.23
N SER A 131 4.04 17.65 -13.25
CA SER A 131 5.15 16.98 -13.95
C SER A 131 5.06 17.18 -15.47
N TRP A 132 3.85 17.13 -16.04
CA TRP A 132 3.62 17.44 -17.45
C TRP A 132 3.93 18.89 -17.79
N ASP A 133 3.58 19.81 -16.90
CA ASP A 133 3.85 21.23 -17.10
C ASP A 133 5.36 21.51 -17.07
N LEU A 134 6.08 20.91 -16.12
CA LEU A 134 7.54 20.99 -16.03
C LEU A 134 8.24 20.32 -17.22
N HIS A 135 7.70 19.21 -17.72
CA HIS A 135 8.18 18.58 -18.95
C HIS A 135 8.08 19.55 -20.14
N LYS A 136 6.93 20.18 -20.33
CA LYS A 136 6.71 21.13 -21.44
C LYS A 136 7.54 22.42 -21.31
N GLN A 137 7.69 22.94 -20.11
CA GLN A 137 8.35 24.24 -19.87
C GLN A 137 9.86 24.13 -19.83
N CYS A 138 10.39 23.07 -19.23
CA CYS A 138 11.82 22.96 -18.90
C CYS A 138 12.45 21.66 -19.40
N GLY A 139 11.69 20.76 -20.04
CA GLY A 139 12.22 19.49 -20.54
C GLY A 139 12.47 18.45 -19.44
N LEU A 140 11.82 18.57 -18.29
CA LEU A 140 11.92 17.55 -17.23
C LEU A 140 11.50 16.17 -17.77
N ASP A 141 12.37 15.17 -17.66
CA ASP A 141 12.07 13.81 -18.10
C ASP A 141 10.97 13.19 -17.24
N VAL A 142 9.92 12.74 -17.91
CA VAL A 142 8.74 12.12 -17.33
C VAL A 142 8.42 10.85 -18.12
N SER A 143 7.81 9.87 -17.46
CA SER A 143 7.34 8.66 -18.13
C SER A 143 6.17 8.95 -19.06
N ASP A 144 5.83 8.00 -19.93
CA ASP A 144 4.71 8.13 -20.87
C ASP A 144 3.37 8.35 -20.15
N ARG A 145 3.31 8.01 -18.86
CA ARG A 145 2.16 8.22 -17.98
C ARG A 145 2.32 9.43 -17.04
N GLY A 146 3.40 10.20 -17.21
CA GLY A 146 3.61 11.51 -16.60
C GLY A 146 4.40 11.53 -15.30
N TRP A 147 4.87 10.39 -14.77
CA TRP A 147 5.66 10.40 -13.54
C TRP A 147 7.06 10.93 -13.79
N ILE A 148 7.63 11.71 -12.86
CA ILE A 148 9.01 12.19 -12.98
C ILE A 148 9.95 10.98 -13.03
N ARG A 149 10.77 10.85 -14.08
CA ARG A 149 11.75 9.76 -14.16
C ARG A 149 12.94 10.07 -13.27
N VAL A 150 13.28 9.12 -12.41
CA VAL A 150 14.43 9.21 -11.51
C VAL A 150 15.33 7.98 -11.64
N ASN A 151 16.62 8.15 -11.41
CA ASN A 151 17.56 7.03 -11.25
C ASN A 151 17.42 6.40 -9.84
N GLN A 152 18.21 5.36 -9.54
CA GLN A 152 18.20 4.72 -8.22
C GLN A 152 18.75 5.61 -7.09
N LYS A 153 19.27 6.80 -7.39
CA LYS A 153 19.64 7.82 -6.39
C LYS A 153 18.48 8.78 -6.08
N LEU A 154 17.28 8.52 -6.61
CA LEU A 154 16.10 9.40 -6.53
C LEU A 154 16.28 10.76 -7.22
N GLN A 155 17.29 10.87 -8.08
CA GLN A 155 17.61 12.07 -8.85
C GLN A 155 16.97 11.99 -10.23
N SER A 156 16.48 13.12 -10.75
CA SER A 156 15.93 13.21 -12.10
C SER A 156 16.97 12.79 -13.14
N THR A 157 16.52 12.03 -14.14
CA THR A 157 17.33 11.59 -15.29
C THR A 157 17.69 12.71 -16.27
N SER A 158 17.09 13.90 -16.13
CA SER A 158 17.32 15.06 -17.01
C SER A 158 17.88 16.28 -16.30
N HIS A 159 17.60 16.44 -15.00
CA HIS A 159 17.94 17.63 -14.22
C HIS A 159 18.68 17.21 -12.94
N PRO A 160 20.03 17.34 -12.88
CA PRO A 160 20.82 16.89 -11.73
C PRO A 160 20.44 17.55 -10.39
N SER A 161 19.86 18.75 -10.43
CA SER A 161 19.41 19.49 -9.24
C SER A 161 17.99 19.12 -8.79
N VAL A 162 17.32 18.19 -9.46
CA VAL A 162 15.94 17.78 -9.16
C VAL A 162 15.94 16.37 -8.60
N PHE A 163 15.27 16.19 -7.46
CA PHE A 163 15.05 14.90 -6.83
C PHE A 163 13.55 14.68 -6.61
N ALA A 164 13.11 13.43 -6.67
CA ALA A 164 11.72 13.05 -6.46
C ALA A 164 11.63 11.66 -5.83
N ALA A 165 10.64 11.46 -4.96
CA ALA A 165 10.46 10.24 -4.19
C ALA A 165 8.98 9.92 -3.95
N GLY A 166 8.67 8.67 -3.63
CA GLY A 166 7.31 8.20 -3.44
C GLY A 166 6.47 8.24 -4.72
N ASP A 167 5.19 8.60 -4.59
CA ASP A 167 4.23 8.36 -5.68
C ASP A 167 4.41 9.30 -6.87
N CYS A 168 5.12 10.43 -6.72
CA CYS A 168 5.31 11.41 -7.80
C CYS A 168 6.36 11.01 -8.86
N CYS A 169 7.16 9.97 -8.61
CA CYS A 169 8.26 9.58 -9.51
C CYS A 169 8.20 8.10 -9.95
N GLU A 170 8.68 7.82 -11.15
CA GLU A 170 8.92 6.46 -11.64
C GLU A 170 10.43 6.21 -11.64
N MET A 171 10.86 5.20 -10.88
CA MET A 171 12.29 4.90 -10.77
C MET A 171 12.72 3.98 -11.92
N VAL A 172 13.70 4.45 -12.68
CA VAL A 172 14.37 3.68 -13.72
C VAL A 172 15.36 2.73 -13.04
N THR A 173 15.06 1.44 -13.09
CA THR A 173 15.91 0.37 -12.55
C THR A 173 16.51 -0.45 -13.69
N GLU A 174 17.60 -1.17 -13.41
CA GLU A 174 18.27 -2.04 -14.39
C GLU A 174 17.33 -3.11 -14.97
N ILE A 175 16.37 -3.58 -14.16
CA ILE A 175 15.36 -4.57 -14.55
C ILE A 175 14.09 -3.95 -15.16
N GLY A 176 14.06 -2.62 -15.35
CA GLY A 176 12.95 -1.90 -15.97
C GLY A 176 11.66 -1.86 -15.14
N ARG A 177 11.74 -2.08 -13.82
CA ARG A 177 10.58 -2.08 -12.91
C ARG A 177 10.73 -1.04 -11.82
N SER A 178 9.82 -0.07 -11.79
CA SER A 178 9.66 0.86 -10.67
C SER A 178 8.89 0.18 -9.54
N PRO A 179 9.19 0.49 -8.27
CA PRO A 179 8.36 0.08 -7.14
C PRO A 179 6.89 0.48 -7.33
N PRO A 180 5.94 -0.31 -6.81
CA PRO A 180 4.54 0.06 -6.86
C PRO A 180 4.31 1.33 -6.04
N LYS A 181 3.26 2.06 -6.41
CA LYS A 181 2.79 3.26 -5.71
C LYS A 181 2.14 2.86 -4.39
N ALA A 182 2.94 2.81 -3.34
CA ALA A 182 2.50 2.41 -2.00
C ALA A 182 3.30 3.15 -0.92
N GLY A 183 2.62 3.46 0.19
CA GLY A 183 3.17 4.25 1.28
C GLY A 183 4.49 3.71 1.84
N VAL A 184 4.66 2.39 1.91
CA VAL A 184 5.90 1.76 2.40
C VAL A 184 7.14 2.14 1.58
N TYR A 185 6.99 2.28 0.26
CA TYR A 185 8.10 2.70 -0.60
C TYR A 185 8.36 4.21 -0.49
N ALA A 186 7.30 5.00 -0.31
CA ALA A 186 7.43 6.43 -0.08
C ALA A 186 8.19 6.72 1.21
N VAL A 187 7.78 6.13 2.34
CA VAL A 187 8.45 6.36 3.65
C VAL A 187 9.90 5.88 3.63
N ARG A 188 10.18 4.73 3.00
CA ARG A 188 11.55 4.19 2.92
C ARG A 188 12.46 4.97 1.96
N SER A 189 11.90 5.64 0.96
CA SER A 189 12.67 6.54 0.09
C SER A 189 13.05 7.86 0.76
N GLY A 190 12.37 8.26 1.84
CA GLY A 190 12.59 9.54 2.54
C GLY A 190 14.03 9.72 3.07
N PRO A 191 14.57 8.79 3.89
CA PRO A 191 15.94 8.90 4.38
C PRO A 191 16.99 8.96 3.26
N ILE A 192 16.81 8.18 2.19
CA ILE A 192 17.71 8.22 1.02
C ILE A 192 17.66 9.59 0.34
N LEU A 193 16.44 10.14 0.18
CA LEU A 193 16.24 11.45 -0.44
C LEU A 193 16.96 12.54 0.37
N ILE A 194 16.81 12.54 1.69
CA ILE A 194 17.45 13.54 2.57
C ILE A 194 18.97 13.44 2.48
N GLU A 195 19.53 12.23 2.53
CA GLU A 195 20.96 12.02 2.41
C GLU A 195 21.50 12.52 1.08
N ASN A 196 20.85 12.16 -0.03
CA ASN A 196 21.29 12.55 -1.36
C ASN A 196 21.16 14.04 -1.61
N LEU A 197 20.09 14.68 -1.11
CA LEU A 197 19.97 16.14 -1.13
C LEU A 197 21.09 16.82 -0.32
N THR A 198 21.43 16.27 0.84
CA THR A 198 22.49 16.82 1.70
C THR A 198 23.86 16.74 1.02
N ARG A 199 24.20 15.58 0.43
CA ARG A 199 25.43 15.40 -0.36
C ARG A 199 25.49 16.34 -1.56
N TYR A 200 24.37 16.46 -2.28
CA TYR A 200 24.27 17.35 -3.43
C TYR A 200 24.48 18.83 -3.05
N LEU A 201 23.83 19.30 -1.98
CA LEU A 201 23.99 20.66 -1.49
C LEU A 201 25.41 20.93 -0.99
N ASN A 202 26.01 20.01 -0.23
CA ASN A 202 27.37 20.14 0.27
C ASN A 202 28.38 20.28 -0.88
N MET A 203 28.25 19.46 -1.92
CA MET A 203 29.07 19.59 -3.14
C MET A 203 28.91 20.99 -3.76
N MET A 204 27.67 21.47 -3.95
CA MET A 204 27.39 22.80 -4.53
C MET A 204 28.02 23.96 -3.74
N PHE A 205 28.15 23.85 -2.42
CA PHE A 205 28.76 24.90 -1.60
C PHE A 205 30.29 24.83 -1.49
N HIS A 206 30.91 23.68 -1.77
CA HIS A 206 32.34 23.45 -1.53
C HIS A 206 33.17 23.17 -2.80
N SER A 207 32.54 23.03 -3.96
CA SER A 207 33.25 22.84 -5.23
C SER A 207 33.53 24.18 -5.92
N ASP A 208 34.81 24.48 -6.22
CA ASP A 208 35.22 25.62 -7.07
C ASP A 208 34.68 25.52 -8.52
N THR A 209 34.19 24.34 -8.91
CA THR A 209 33.51 24.07 -10.17
C THR A 209 32.05 24.50 -10.10
N LYS A 210 31.69 25.58 -10.80
CA LYS A 210 30.30 26.05 -10.98
C LYS A 210 29.44 25.15 -11.89
N GLU A 211 29.99 24.06 -12.41
CA GLU A 211 29.25 23.13 -13.26
C GLU A 211 28.67 22.01 -12.41
N GLY A 212 27.34 21.90 -12.44
CA GLY A 212 26.54 20.99 -11.63
C GLY A 212 26.77 19.52 -11.97
N GLY A 213 27.90 18.98 -11.51
CA GLY A 213 28.19 17.56 -11.53
C GLY A 213 27.24 16.75 -10.64
N ILE A 214 27.19 15.45 -10.88
CA ILE A 214 26.52 14.48 -10.01
C ILE A 214 27.55 14.08 -8.94
N PRO A 215 27.27 14.22 -7.64
CA PRO A 215 28.17 13.69 -6.61
C PRO A 215 28.37 12.19 -6.86
N GLU A 216 29.62 11.74 -7.02
CA GLU A 216 29.92 10.31 -7.22
C GLU A 216 29.48 9.46 -6.02
N ASP A 217 29.27 10.10 -4.87
CA ASP A 217 28.97 9.46 -3.59
C ASP A 217 27.48 9.41 -3.25
N LEU A 218 26.55 9.77 -4.14
CA LEU A 218 25.12 9.61 -3.85
C LEU A 218 24.79 8.15 -3.46
N VAL A 219 23.87 7.97 -2.51
CA VAL A 219 23.44 6.66 -2.00
C VAL A 219 22.39 6.04 -2.91
N THR A 220 22.52 4.74 -3.20
CA THR A 220 21.53 3.98 -3.98
C THR A 220 20.34 3.58 -3.10
N TYR A 221 19.14 3.84 -3.57
CA TYR A 221 17.92 3.25 -3.03
C TYR A 221 17.71 1.86 -3.63
N HIS A 222 17.66 0.85 -2.77
CA HIS A 222 17.29 -0.53 -3.11
C HIS A 222 15.92 -0.84 -2.51
N PRO A 223 14.82 -0.72 -3.30
CA PRO A 223 13.50 -1.07 -2.82
C PRO A 223 13.38 -2.57 -2.55
N GLN A 224 12.60 -2.92 -1.54
CA GLN A 224 12.24 -4.32 -1.24
C GLN A 224 11.32 -4.93 -2.32
N ASP A 225 11.47 -6.23 -2.58
CA ASP A 225 10.67 -6.97 -3.57
C ASP A 225 9.23 -7.24 -3.12
N ASP A 226 9.03 -7.47 -1.82
CA ASP A 226 7.72 -7.71 -1.22
C ASP A 226 7.61 -6.97 0.12
N PHE A 227 6.38 -6.69 0.54
CA PHE A 227 6.07 -5.95 1.76
C PHE A 227 4.79 -6.46 2.39
N LEU A 228 4.64 -6.23 3.70
CA LEU A 228 3.45 -6.60 4.44
C LEU A 228 2.26 -5.75 3.99
N LYS A 229 1.21 -6.40 3.46
CA LYS A 229 -0.06 -5.74 3.14
C LYS A 229 -1.10 -6.13 4.17
N LEU A 230 -1.83 -5.14 4.68
CA LEU A 230 -2.82 -5.30 5.73
C LEU A 230 -4.06 -4.49 5.36
N LEU A 231 -5.12 -5.20 4.95
CA LEU A 231 -6.39 -4.66 4.49
C LEU A 231 -7.41 -4.77 5.61
N THR A 232 -7.80 -3.64 6.16
CA THR A 232 -8.78 -3.55 7.24
C THR A 232 -10.18 -3.94 6.78
N CYS A 233 -10.90 -4.74 7.58
CA CYS A 233 -12.28 -5.13 7.27
C CYS A 233 -13.34 -4.24 7.95
N GLY A 234 -12.91 -3.33 8.83
CA GLY A 234 -13.76 -2.34 9.50
C GLY A 234 -14.56 -2.86 10.69
N ASP A 235 -14.54 -4.16 10.97
CA ASP A 235 -15.23 -4.81 12.10
C ASP A 235 -14.27 -5.31 13.18
N GLY A 236 -13.05 -4.76 13.21
CA GLY A 236 -11.97 -5.22 14.09
C GLY A 236 -11.22 -6.45 13.59
N THR A 237 -11.49 -6.91 12.36
CA THR A 237 -10.67 -7.91 11.65
C THR A 237 -9.94 -7.28 10.47
N ALA A 238 -8.84 -7.90 10.03
CA ALA A 238 -8.12 -7.52 8.82
C ALA A 238 -7.67 -8.76 8.06
N LEU A 239 -7.51 -8.61 6.74
CA LEU A 239 -6.88 -9.58 5.84
C LEU A 239 -5.48 -9.06 5.51
N GLY A 240 -4.46 -9.90 5.59
CA GLY A 240 -3.12 -9.50 5.19
C GLY A 240 -2.37 -10.54 4.38
N PHE A 241 -1.33 -10.06 3.71
CA PHE A 241 -0.51 -10.83 2.78
C PHE A 241 0.98 -10.54 3.02
N ARG A 242 1.77 -11.59 3.07
CA ARG A 242 3.24 -11.54 3.09
C ARG A 242 3.77 -12.89 2.60
N PHE A 243 4.89 -12.93 1.88
CA PHE A 243 5.50 -14.19 1.42
C PHE A 243 4.55 -15.10 0.61
N GLY A 244 3.55 -14.49 -0.04
CA GLY A 244 2.53 -15.23 -0.78
C GLY A 244 1.52 -16.02 0.07
N ILE A 245 1.54 -15.87 1.40
CA ILE A 245 0.56 -16.46 2.31
C ILE A 245 -0.45 -15.41 2.80
N PRO A 246 -1.75 -15.76 2.86
CA PRO A 246 -2.77 -14.93 3.50
C PRO A 246 -2.95 -15.25 4.98
N PHE A 247 -3.28 -14.22 5.75
CA PHE A 247 -3.72 -14.32 7.15
C PHE A 247 -4.93 -13.42 7.38
N TYR A 248 -5.86 -13.85 8.24
CA TYR A 248 -7.09 -13.09 8.54
C TYR A 248 -7.49 -13.27 9.99
N GLY A 249 -7.90 -12.19 10.63
CA GLY A 249 -8.47 -12.23 11.97
C GLY A 249 -8.27 -10.93 12.73
N LYS A 250 -8.61 -10.96 14.02
CA LYS A 250 -8.42 -9.79 14.91
C LYS A 250 -6.96 -9.53 15.22
N TRP A 251 -6.11 -10.56 15.29
CA TRP A 251 -4.69 -10.36 15.51
C TRP A 251 -4.05 -9.56 14.35
N VAL A 252 -4.52 -9.78 13.11
CA VAL A 252 -4.09 -9.04 11.92
C VAL A 252 -4.49 -7.56 12.02
N TRP A 253 -5.71 -7.29 12.52
CA TRP A 253 -6.14 -5.93 12.79
C TRP A 253 -5.27 -5.25 13.85
N LYS A 254 -5.00 -5.93 14.97
CA LYS A 254 -4.14 -5.41 16.04
C LYS A 254 -2.73 -5.11 15.54
N LEU A 255 -2.17 -5.99 14.69
CA LEU A 255 -0.89 -5.75 14.03
C LEU A 255 -0.95 -4.48 13.15
N LYS A 256 -2.00 -4.31 12.35
CA LYS A 256 -2.21 -3.11 11.53
C LYS A 256 -2.29 -1.85 12.38
N GLU A 257 -3.10 -1.87 13.43
CA GLU A 257 -3.27 -0.76 14.37
C GLU A 257 -1.96 -0.40 15.07
N HIS A 258 -1.19 -1.41 15.49
CA HIS A 258 0.13 -1.22 16.10
C HIS A 258 1.12 -0.57 15.12
N ILE A 259 1.26 -1.11 13.90
CA ILE A 259 2.16 -0.55 12.88
C ILE A 259 1.77 0.88 12.54
N ASP A 260 0.49 1.15 12.30
CA ASP A 260 0.00 2.48 11.94
C ASP A 260 0.22 3.48 13.08
N THR A 261 -0.06 3.09 14.33
CA THR A 261 0.12 3.97 15.50
C THR A 261 1.59 4.27 15.74
N MET A 262 2.46 3.25 15.71
CA MET A 262 3.90 3.42 15.82
C MET A 262 4.45 4.36 14.75
N PHE A 263 3.96 4.25 13.51
CA PHE A 263 4.33 5.17 12.45
C PHE A 263 3.88 6.61 12.73
N MET A 264 2.64 6.80 13.21
CA MET A 264 2.14 8.13 13.55
C MET A 264 2.89 8.77 14.73
N ASP A 265 3.34 7.97 15.70
CA ASP A 265 4.12 8.44 16.85
C ASP A 265 5.47 9.06 16.45
N LEU A 266 6.04 8.67 15.30
CA LEU A 266 7.23 9.31 14.73
C LEU A 266 7.01 10.79 14.38
N PHE A 267 5.75 11.21 14.20
CA PHE A 267 5.36 12.56 13.80
C PHE A 267 4.62 13.33 14.90
N ASP A 268 4.61 12.83 16.14
CA ASP A 268 4.07 13.61 17.26
C ASP A 268 4.91 14.89 17.44
N VAL A 269 4.25 16.04 17.29
CA VAL A 269 4.87 17.36 17.39
C VAL A 269 5.54 17.58 18.75
N ASN A 270 5.05 16.92 19.81
CA ASN A 270 5.61 17.01 21.16
C ASN A 270 6.96 16.28 21.30
N THR A 271 7.22 15.27 20.48
CA THR A 271 8.47 14.47 20.48
C THR A 271 9.44 14.94 19.39
N LEU A 272 8.95 15.41 18.24
CA LEU A 272 9.75 15.97 17.14
C LEU A 272 10.65 17.14 17.56
N SER A 273 10.16 18.02 18.45
CA SER A 273 10.97 19.16 18.93
C SER A 273 12.14 18.75 19.84
N LYS A 274 12.02 17.59 20.52
CA LYS A 274 13.05 17.08 21.44
C LYS A 274 14.13 16.28 20.72
N SER A 275 13.78 15.49 19.69
CA SER A 275 14.77 14.72 18.91
C SER A 275 15.72 15.64 18.13
N ALA A 276 15.24 16.78 17.63
CA ALA A 276 16.06 17.78 16.96
C ALA A 276 17.06 18.49 17.90
N THR A 277 16.81 18.49 19.22
CA THR A 277 17.73 19.05 20.22
C THR A 277 18.67 18.01 20.81
N SER A 278 18.25 16.75 20.95
CA SER A 278 19.11 15.66 21.45
C SER A 278 20.03 15.03 20.38
N ALA A 279 19.73 15.19 19.09
CA ALA A 279 20.61 14.75 18.01
C ALA A 279 21.92 15.56 17.89
N LYS A 280 22.12 16.59 18.73
CA LYS A 280 23.37 17.37 18.80
C LYS A 280 24.42 16.80 19.76
N GLU A 281 24.09 15.82 20.61
CA GLU A 281 25.02 15.38 21.67
C GLU A 281 25.50 13.93 21.55
N ASP A 282 24.88 13.06 20.76
CA ASP A 282 25.38 11.70 20.56
C ASP A 282 25.81 11.43 19.11
N ASN A 283 27.12 11.35 18.96
CA ASN A 283 27.88 10.78 17.84
C ASN A 283 27.90 11.56 16.53
N ASN A 284 28.87 12.46 16.48
CA ASN A 284 29.69 12.76 15.30
C ASN A 284 30.50 11.50 14.87
N GLN A 285 29.82 10.37 14.67
CA GLN A 285 30.37 9.19 14.00
C GLN A 285 29.91 9.22 12.55
N ASP A 286 30.89 9.17 11.66
CA ASP A 286 30.77 9.19 10.22
C ASP A 286 29.54 8.43 9.68
N ILE A 287 28.55 9.19 9.20
CA ILE A 287 27.52 8.72 8.25
C ILE A 287 28.14 8.51 6.85
N VAL A 288 29.43 8.81 6.70
CA VAL A 288 30.22 8.53 5.51
C VAL A 288 30.62 7.05 5.51
N GLY A 289 29.86 6.20 4.82
CA GLY A 289 30.34 4.87 4.43
C GLY A 289 29.36 3.70 4.55
N LYS A 290 28.13 3.88 5.02
CA LYS A 290 27.11 2.82 4.92
C LYS A 290 26.49 2.84 3.52
N SER A 291 26.81 1.82 2.71
CA SER A 291 26.26 1.61 1.36
C SER A 291 24.75 1.34 1.35
N SER A 292 24.15 1.10 2.51
CA SER A 292 22.71 1.06 2.73
C SER A 292 22.33 1.88 3.96
N LEU A 293 21.44 2.86 3.78
CA LEU A 293 20.77 3.51 4.90
C LEU A 293 19.79 2.52 5.52
N ASP A 294 19.92 2.30 6.83
CA ASP A 294 19.05 1.42 7.59
C ASP A 294 17.67 2.06 7.77
N THR A 295 16.64 1.47 7.14
CA THR A 295 15.26 1.92 7.26
C THR A 295 14.45 1.11 8.28
N SER A 296 15.12 0.28 9.10
CA SER A 296 14.48 -0.57 10.13
C SER A 296 13.69 0.23 11.15
N GLN A 297 13.99 1.51 11.34
CA GLN A 297 13.20 2.43 12.18
C GLN A 297 11.71 2.50 11.80
N TYR A 298 11.33 2.13 10.57
CA TYR A 298 9.93 2.04 10.14
C TYR A 298 9.30 0.67 10.36
N ASP A 299 10.09 -0.32 10.76
CA ASP A 299 9.60 -1.64 11.12
C ASP A 299 9.14 -1.60 12.59
N ALA A 300 7.95 -2.13 12.87
CA ALA A 300 7.42 -2.15 14.24
C ALA A 300 8.26 -3.09 15.11
N HIS A 301 9.06 -2.54 16.03
CA HIS A 301 9.89 -3.30 16.95
C HIS A 301 9.16 -3.62 18.25
N GLU A 302 9.08 -4.90 18.59
CA GLU A 302 8.56 -5.38 19.88
C GLU A 302 9.60 -6.21 20.64
N ALA A 303 9.38 -6.37 21.95
CA ALA A 303 10.18 -7.19 22.86
C ALA A 303 10.41 -8.61 22.31
N SER A 304 11.56 -9.22 22.66
CA SER A 304 11.91 -10.55 22.20
C SER A 304 10.89 -11.59 22.69
N VAL A 305 10.18 -12.21 21.75
CA VAL A 305 9.36 -13.40 22.00
C VAL A 305 10.21 -14.63 21.73
N GLU A 306 9.98 -15.72 22.48
CA GLU A 306 10.64 -17.00 22.20
C GLU A 306 10.33 -17.47 20.77
N ARG A 307 11.37 -17.85 20.01
CA ARG A 307 11.25 -18.26 18.62
C ARG A 307 10.47 -19.57 18.53
N MET A 308 9.37 -19.56 17.76
CA MET A 308 8.59 -20.76 17.50
C MET A 308 9.31 -21.67 16.51
N ASN A 309 9.19 -22.99 16.65
CA ASN A 309 9.55 -23.91 15.57
C ASN A 309 8.63 -23.70 14.36
N GLU A 310 9.13 -24.04 13.19
CA GLU A 310 8.56 -23.88 11.86
C GLU A 310 7.12 -24.42 11.73
N ASP A 311 6.85 -25.62 12.24
CA ASP A 311 5.51 -26.23 12.19
C ASP A 311 4.50 -25.49 13.08
N SER A 312 4.95 -25.05 14.27
CA SER A 312 4.12 -24.28 15.20
C SER A 312 3.86 -22.89 14.65
N ALA A 313 4.89 -22.23 14.09
CA ALA A 313 4.80 -20.91 13.52
C ALA A 313 3.84 -20.88 12.32
N GLY A 314 3.94 -21.86 11.42
CA GLY A 314 3.04 -22.01 10.28
C GLY A 314 1.58 -22.17 10.70
N LYS A 315 1.30 -23.06 11.66
CA LYS A 315 -0.06 -23.22 12.22
C LYS A 315 -0.54 -21.95 12.93
N TYR A 316 0.35 -21.28 13.65
CA TYR A 316 0.01 -20.07 14.41
C TYR A 316 -0.42 -18.92 13.51
N LEU A 317 0.28 -18.69 12.40
CA LEU A 317 -0.07 -17.65 11.41
C LEU A 317 -1.41 -17.90 10.69
N LEU A 318 -1.82 -19.17 10.54
CA LEU A 318 -3.08 -19.53 9.87
C LEU A 318 -4.30 -19.49 10.80
N ARG A 319 -4.10 -19.37 12.12
CA ARG A 319 -5.21 -19.28 13.08
C ARG A 319 -6.01 -17.98 12.90
N ARG A 320 -7.32 -18.13 13.04
CA ARG A 320 -8.32 -17.05 12.87
C ARG A 320 -9.11 -16.74 14.14
N ASP A 321 -8.86 -17.51 15.21
CA ASP A 321 -9.56 -17.37 16.48
C ASP A 321 -9.02 -16.21 17.33
N GLU A 322 -9.77 -15.85 18.38
CA GLU A 322 -9.45 -14.72 19.28
C GLU A 322 -8.18 -14.93 20.12
N GLY A 323 -7.71 -16.19 20.24
CA GLY A 323 -6.59 -16.56 21.10
C GLY A 323 -5.22 -16.40 20.45
N VAL A 324 -5.14 -15.79 19.26
CA VAL A 324 -3.86 -15.45 18.62
C VAL A 324 -3.38 -14.11 19.18
N ASP A 325 -2.29 -14.15 19.93
CA ASP A 325 -1.53 -12.97 20.28
C ASP A 325 -0.81 -12.41 19.05
N TYR A 326 -1.05 -11.13 18.75
CA TYR A 326 -0.53 -10.48 17.56
C TYR A 326 0.99 -10.26 17.65
N GLN A 327 1.54 -10.09 18.86
CA GLN A 327 2.97 -9.86 19.07
C GLN A 327 3.77 -11.11 18.71
N SER A 328 3.29 -12.25 19.17
CA SER A 328 3.84 -13.56 18.81
C SER A 328 3.76 -13.84 17.31
N ALA A 329 2.62 -13.53 16.66
CA ALA A 329 2.48 -13.70 15.21
C ALA A 329 3.40 -12.75 14.43
N TRP A 330 3.55 -11.52 14.92
CA TRP A 330 4.44 -10.53 14.34
C TRP A 330 5.91 -10.91 14.49
N ALA A 331 6.31 -11.46 15.64
CA ALA A 331 7.64 -12.00 15.86
C ALA A 331 7.98 -13.08 14.82
N VAL A 332 7.08 -14.03 14.56
CA VAL A 332 7.27 -15.03 13.50
C VAL A 332 7.49 -14.36 12.14
N LEU A 333 6.65 -13.40 11.75
CA LEU A 333 6.80 -12.71 10.46
C LEU A 333 8.14 -11.95 10.36
N ARG A 334 8.61 -11.33 11.44
CA ARG A 334 9.93 -10.67 11.51
C ARG A 334 11.07 -11.66 11.39
N GLU A 335 11.02 -12.79 12.07
CA GLU A 335 12.02 -13.85 11.91
C GLU A 335 12.05 -14.37 10.47
N MET A 336 10.89 -14.60 9.84
CA MET A 336 10.84 -14.97 8.41
C MET A 336 11.38 -13.87 7.48
N MET A 337 11.37 -12.60 7.89
CA MET A 337 11.99 -11.50 7.12
C MET A 337 13.50 -11.47 7.28
N ALA A 338 14.02 -11.83 8.46
CA ALA A 338 15.44 -11.81 8.78
C ALA A 338 16.19 -13.09 8.38
N ASP A 339 15.50 -14.24 8.42
CA ASP A 339 16.06 -15.58 8.23
C ASP A 339 15.32 -16.29 7.08
N GLU A 340 16.02 -16.43 5.95
CA GLU A 340 15.48 -17.06 4.73
C GLU A 340 15.28 -18.56 4.88
N GLU A 341 16.18 -19.27 5.58
CA GLU A 341 16.06 -20.71 5.81
C GLU A 341 14.80 -21.00 6.65
N TYR A 342 14.63 -20.25 7.74
CA TYR A 342 13.43 -20.34 8.57
C TYR A 342 12.15 -20.00 7.81
N ARG A 343 12.19 -18.98 6.95
CA ARG A 343 11.05 -18.64 6.09
C ARG A 343 10.64 -19.81 5.22
N GLU A 344 11.59 -20.45 4.54
CA GLU A 344 11.30 -21.59 3.66
C GLU A 344 10.74 -22.79 4.45
N GLU A 345 11.26 -23.05 5.65
CA GLU A 345 10.76 -24.10 6.53
C GLU A 345 9.33 -23.84 7.01
N VAL A 346 9.02 -22.62 7.45
CA VAL A 346 7.67 -22.20 7.87
C VAL A 346 6.70 -22.27 6.70
N LEU A 347 7.11 -21.79 5.52
CA LEU A 347 6.29 -21.88 4.31
C LEU A 347 6.04 -23.34 3.93
N SER A 348 7.05 -24.21 4.01
CA SER A 348 6.91 -25.64 3.76
C SER A 348 5.93 -26.27 4.74
N ALA A 349 5.99 -25.93 6.04
CA ALA A 349 5.02 -26.37 7.04
C ALA A 349 3.59 -25.92 6.74
N ILE A 350 3.41 -24.67 6.31
CA ILE A 350 2.11 -24.14 5.87
C ILE A 350 1.57 -24.98 4.70
N HIS A 351 2.37 -25.23 3.67
CA HIS A 351 1.94 -25.98 2.48
C HIS A 351 1.61 -27.45 2.79
N ARG A 352 2.24 -28.06 3.80
CA ARG A 352 1.91 -29.42 4.26
C ARG A 352 0.61 -29.48 5.07
N SER A 353 0.16 -28.37 5.64
CA SER A 353 -1.06 -28.34 6.45
C SER A 353 -2.31 -28.52 5.59
N SER A 354 -3.22 -29.38 6.00
CA SER A 354 -4.54 -29.55 5.37
C SER A 354 -5.46 -28.34 5.58
N ASP A 355 -5.13 -27.45 6.51
CA ASP A 355 -5.96 -26.30 6.93
C ASP A 355 -5.80 -25.06 6.02
N VAL A 356 -5.13 -25.20 4.87
CA VAL A 356 -4.77 -24.07 3.97
C VAL A 356 -5.96 -23.50 3.18
N TRP A 357 -7.12 -24.14 3.20
CA TRP A 357 -8.19 -23.81 2.25
C TRP A 357 -9.24 -22.86 2.84
N TRP A 358 -9.12 -21.58 2.45
CA TRP A 358 -10.13 -20.53 2.59
C TRP A 358 -11.44 -20.88 1.91
#